data_AF-A0A972S2E0-F1
#
_entry.id   AF-A0A972S2E0-F1
#
_cell.length_a   1.000
_cell.length_b   1.000
_cell.length_c   1.000
_cell.angle_alpha   90.00
_cell.angle_beta   90.00
_cell.angle_gamma   90.00
#
_symmetry.space_group_name_H-M   'P 1'
#
loop_
_entity.id
_entity.type
_entity.pdbx_description
1 polymer ?
#
loop_
_entity_poly.entity_id
_entity_poly.type
_entity_poly.pdbx_seq_one_letter_code
_entity_poly.pdbx_strand_id
1 'polypeptide(L)'
;CHNIDRVIESKDPSKRGYKSVIWGPNDTMVGPYKDAKSPFHKTKQGEHFLQPNKLCFVCHYNGDNQYGVLVYETGMEYEQSGSKQSCVECHMSKKRERRVADVPIKGYVPKIREVRDHFFMGARNGDILTKALNIDVKEKNHKLIVTLQNRTPHRVPTGFAGREVVVEISFWKDKNLMQSVTKSLTTKYLDEKGRVTVPYLGIEKAEDNRIMPNEKRAYEVQIPQGVDSASIAVYYRLVNKDLQKLLKIDNEIFARNYEIVKVDIDL
;
A
#
# COMPACT_ATOMS: atom_id res chain seq x y z
N CYS A 1 15.07 -0.47 -18.05
CA CYS A 1 14.70 0.56 -19.03
C CYS A 1 13.27 0.30 -19.49
N HIS A 2 12.53 1.34 -19.82
CA HIS A 2 11.10 1.25 -20.16
C HIS A 2 10.82 2.10 -21.40
N ASN A 3 9.74 1.82 -22.12
CA ASN A 3 9.33 2.61 -23.29
C ASN A 3 8.65 3.94 -22.87
N ILE A 4 9.10 4.59 -21.79
CA ILE A 4 8.50 5.84 -21.29
C ILE A 4 9.43 6.98 -21.68
N ASP A 5 9.06 7.75 -22.71
CA ASP A 5 9.86 8.89 -23.15
C ASP A 5 9.72 10.07 -22.19
N ARG A 6 8.49 10.35 -21.78
CA ARG A 6 8.18 11.45 -20.87
C ARG A 6 6.99 11.09 -19.99
N VAL A 7 6.93 11.74 -18.83
CA VAL A 7 5.76 11.75 -17.97
C VAL A 7 5.24 13.16 -17.79
N ILE A 8 3.93 13.32 -17.69
CA ILE A 8 3.25 14.57 -17.42
C ILE A 8 2.86 14.56 -15.95
N GLU A 9 3.49 15.43 -15.17
CA GLU A 9 3.07 15.66 -13.79
C GLU A 9 1.75 16.44 -13.78
N SER A 10 0.84 16.01 -12.92
CA SER A 10 -0.46 16.64 -12.72
C SER A 10 -0.81 16.58 -11.23
N LYS A 11 -1.90 17.22 -10.81
CA LYS A 11 -2.66 16.94 -9.58
C LYS A 11 -4.13 16.60 -9.87
N ASP A 12 -4.55 16.84 -11.11
CA ASP A 12 -5.87 16.60 -11.66
C ASP A 12 -6.06 15.09 -11.93
N PRO A 13 -7.02 14.42 -11.26
CA PRO A 13 -7.34 13.00 -11.45
C PRO A 13 -7.62 12.60 -12.90
N SER A 14 -8.18 13.48 -13.72
CA SER A 14 -8.50 13.20 -15.12
C SER A 14 -7.24 13.05 -16.00
N LYS A 15 -6.11 13.56 -15.53
CA LYS A 15 -4.79 13.56 -16.17
C LYS A 15 -3.80 12.70 -15.38
N ARG A 16 -4.19 11.44 -15.15
CA ARG A 16 -3.44 10.43 -14.38
C ARG A 16 -3.25 9.11 -15.13
N GLY A 17 -2.38 8.27 -14.57
CA GLY A 17 -2.16 6.92 -15.04
C GLY A 17 -1.57 6.92 -16.44
N TYR A 18 -2.10 6.07 -17.32
CA TYR A 18 -1.62 5.94 -18.70
C TYR A 18 -1.72 7.24 -19.50
N LYS A 19 -2.67 8.13 -19.17
CA LYS A 19 -2.85 9.43 -19.84
C LYS A 19 -1.70 10.41 -19.56
N SER A 20 -0.93 10.15 -18.51
CA SER A 20 0.22 10.95 -18.10
C SER A 20 1.53 10.41 -18.64
N VAL A 21 1.50 9.36 -19.46
CA VAL A 21 2.68 8.71 -20.03
C VAL A 21 2.74 9.00 -21.52
N ILE A 22 3.88 9.54 -21.98
CA ILE A 22 4.20 9.67 -23.39
C ILE A 22 5.16 8.54 -23.75
N TRP A 23 4.68 7.63 -24.59
CA TRP A 23 5.44 6.48 -25.06
C TRP A 23 6.48 6.90 -26.10
N GLY A 24 7.63 6.25 -26.03
CA GLY A 24 8.72 6.48 -26.98
C GLY A 24 8.60 5.66 -28.25
N PRO A 25 9.55 5.79 -29.18
CA PRO A 25 9.68 4.87 -30.30
C PRO A 25 9.82 3.42 -29.81
N ASN A 26 9.25 2.45 -30.54
CA ASN A 26 9.27 1.03 -30.16
C ASN A 26 10.71 0.45 -30.06
N ASP A 27 11.67 1.03 -30.76
CA ASP A 27 13.08 0.58 -30.79
C ASP A 27 13.96 1.21 -29.69
N THR A 28 13.39 2.04 -28.80
CA THR A 28 14.13 2.82 -27.82
C THR A 28 13.62 2.57 -26.41
N MET A 29 14.54 2.24 -25.51
CA MET A 29 14.26 2.07 -24.09
C MET A 29 14.92 3.18 -23.27
N VAL A 30 14.12 3.80 -22.39
CA VAL A 30 14.53 4.93 -21.57
C VAL A 30 14.87 4.46 -20.15
N GLY A 31 15.93 5.02 -19.56
CA GLY A 31 16.36 4.67 -18.21
C GLY A 31 17.17 5.79 -17.53
N PRO A 32 17.72 5.53 -16.33
CA PRO A 32 18.41 6.57 -15.56
C PRO A 32 19.85 6.86 -16.01
N TYR A 33 20.42 6.10 -16.94
CA TYR A 33 21.84 6.20 -17.30
C TYR A 33 22.07 6.64 -18.75
N LYS A 34 22.86 7.71 -18.95
CA LYS A 34 23.23 8.23 -20.29
C LYS A 34 24.09 7.26 -21.10
N ASP A 35 24.94 6.50 -20.42
CA ASP A 35 25.93 5.60 -21.02
C ASP A 35 25.46 4.13 -21.05
N ALA A 36 24.16 3.89 -20.87
CA ALA A 36 23.57 2.58 -21.10
C ALA A 36 23.75 2.19 -22.57
N LYS A 37 24.04 0.92 -22.83
CA LYS A 37 24.09 0.32 -24.17
C LYS A 37 23.33 -1.00 -24.15
N SER A 38 22.67 -1.32 -25.26
CA SER A 38 21.97 -2.60 -25.47
C SER A 38 22.23 -3.06 -26.91
N PRO A 39 22.42 -4.37 -27.15
CA PRO A 39 22.55 -4.89 -28.51
C PRO A 39 21.19 -5.02 -29.22
N PHE A 40 20.07 -4.90 -28.49
CA PHE A 40 18.74 -5.21 -29.02
C PHE A 40 17.89 -3.97 -29.32
N HIS A 41 18.15 -2.85 -28.65
CA HIS A 41 17.37 -1.62 -28.78
C HIS A 41 18.25 -0.41 -28.48
N LYS A 42 17.86 0.75 -28.99
CA LYS A 42 18.47 2.02 -28.62
C LYS A 42 18.19 2.32 -27.16
N THR A 43 19.03 3.15 -26.56
CA THR A 43 18.91 3.56 -25.16
C THR A 43 18.97 5.07 -25.05
N LYS A 44 18.13 5.63 -24.18
CA LYS A 44 18.07 7.07 -23.91
C LYS A 44 17.98 7.29 -22.39
N GLN A 45 18.56 8.36 -21.88
CA GLN A 45 18.32 8.75 -20.49
C GLN A 45 17.00 9.53 -20.36
N GLY A 46 16.21 9.23 -19.32
CA GLY A 46 15.04 10.02 -18.93
C GLY A 46 15.18 10.56 -17.51
N GLU A 47 15.01 11.88 -17.35
CA GLU A 47 15.14 12.56 -16.04
C GLU A 47 14.12 12.08 -15.01
N HIS A 48 12.94 11.65 -15.45
CA HIS A 48 11.89 11.14 -14.57
C HIS A 48 12.31 9.85 -13.82
N PHE A 49 13.28 9.09 -14.34
CA PHE A 49 13.86 7.95 -13.61
C PHE A 49 14.84 8.37 -12.50
N LEU A 50 15.30 9.63 -12.50
CA LEU A 50 16.12 10.21 -11.43
C LEU A 50 15.26 10.85 -10.34
N GLN A 51 13.95 11.00 -10.59
CA GLN A 51 12.98 11.62 -9.68
C GLN A 51 11.87 10.60 -9.33
N PRO A 52 12.19 9.56 -8.54
CA PRO A 52 11.35 8.37 -8.38
C PRO A 52 9.93 8.69 -7.89
N ASN A 53 9.77 9.58 -6.92
CA ASN A 53 8.43 9.92 -6.40
C ASN A 53 7.54 10.50 -7.48
N LYS A 54 8.07 11.38 -8.33
CA LYS A 54 7.31 11.98 -9.43
C LYS A 54 6.86 10.91 -10.42
N LEU A 55 7.74 9.97 -10.75
CA LEU A 55 7.39 8.84 -11.60
C LEU A 55 6.29 7.97 -10.97
N CYS A 56 6.36 7.68 -9.66
CA CYS A 56 5.31 6.94 -8.97
C CYS A 56 3.96 7.69 -8.97
N PHE A 57 4.00 9.01 -8.76
CA PHE A 57 2.82 9.87 -8.66
C PHE A 57 2.07 10.08 -9.99
N VAL A 58 2.68 9.78 -11.12
CA VAL A 58 1.98 9.66 -12.42
C VAL A 58 0.74 8.78 -12.28
N CYS A 59 0.87 7.65 -11.56
CA CYS A 59 -0.22 6.69 -11.37
C CYS A 59 -0.79 6.72 -9.95
N HIS A 60 0.07 6.88 -8.93
CA HIS A 60 -0.31 6.66 -7.52
C HIS A 60 -0.68 7.93 -6.76
N TYR A 61 -0.75 9.10 -7.40
CA TYR A 61 -1.04 10.32 -6.64
C TYR A 61 -2.51 10.38 -6.17
N ASN A 62 -3.43 10.36 -7.11
CA ASN A 62 -4.87 10.30 -6.88
C ASN A 62 -5.60 9.75 -8.11
N GLY A 63 -6.87 9.42 -7.93
CA GLY A 63 -7.80 9.09 -9.00
C GLY A 63 -9.22 9.23 -8.48
N ASP A 64 -10.13 9.64 -9.35
CA ASP A 64 -11.56 9.74 -9.09
C ASP A 64 -12.34 8.77 -9.97
N ASN A 65 -13.62 8.62 -9.66
CA ASN A 65 -14.56 7.93 -10.53
C ASN A 65 -15.36 8.94 -11.38
N GLN A 66 -16.31 8.43 -12.17
CA GLN A 66 -17.15 9.25 -13.05
C GLN A 66 -18.01 10.31 -12.33
N TYR A 67 -18.17 10.19 -11.01
CA TYR A 67 -18.91 11.12 -10.16
C TYR A 67 -17.99 12.13 -9.44
N GLY A 68 -16.69 12.13 -9.75
CA GLY A 68 -15.70 13.02 -9.12
C GLY A 68 -15.31 12.60 -7.69
N VAL A 69 -15.71 11.41 -7.24
CA VAL A 69 -15.36 10.89 -5.92
C VAL A 69 -13.98 10.25 -5.98
N LEU A 70 -13.06 10.70 -5.13
CA LEU A 70 -11.70 10.15 -5.04
C LEU A 70 -11.72 8.70 -4.58
N VAL A 71 -11.13 7.79 -5.38
CA VAL A 71 -11.08 6.34 -5.15
C VAL A 71 -9.71 5.83 -4.65
N TYR A 72 -8.66 6.64 -4.80
CA TYR A 72 -7.36 6.47 -4.15
C TYR A 72 -6.63 7.82 -4.08
N GLU A 73 -5.79 8.01 -3.07
CA GLU A 73 -5.27 9.34 -2.69
C GLU A 73 -3.82 9.29 -2.17
N THR A 74 -3.03 8.25 -2.49
CA THR A 74 -1.73 8.00 -1.85
C THR A 74 -0.74 9.17 -1.96
N GLY A 75 -0.69 9.89 -3.08
CA GLY A 75 0.18 11.06 -3.21
C GLY A 75 -0.33 12.29 -2.45
N MET A 76 -1.64 12.47 -2.36
CA MET A 76 -2.22 13.53 -1.51
C MET A 76 -1.91 13.25 -0.04
N GLU A 77 -2.08 12.01 0.41
CA GLU A 77 -1.72 11.55 1.76
C GLU A 77 -0.22 11.77 2.04
N TYR A 78 0.64 11.42 1.09
CA TYR A 78 2.08 11.64 1.18
C TYR A 78 2.44 13.12 1.35
N GLU A 79 1.89 13.99 0.51
CA GLU A 79 2.17 15.43 0.59
C GLU A 79 1.70 16.03 1.91
N GLN A 80 0.51 15.62 2.38
CA GLN A 80 -0.04 16.05 3.66
C GLN A 80 0.87 15.69 4.85
N SER A 81 1.60 14.57 4.76
CA SER A 81 2.53 14.15 5.80
C SER A 81 3.79 15.03 5.91
N GLY A 82 4.10 15.83 4.88
CA GLY A 82 5.33 16.61 4.80
C GLY A 82 6.61 15.79 4.59
N SER A 83 6.50 14.46 4.40
CA SER A 83 7.65 13.57 4.25
C SER A 83 8.53 13.92 3.05
N LYS A 84 9.82 13.64 3.20
CA LYS A 84 10.84 13.72 2.12
C LYS A 84 11.37 12.34 1.72
N GLN A 85 10.92 11.28 2.38
CA GLN A 85 11.38 9.92 2.13
C GLN A 85 10.89 9.44 0.77
N SER A 86 11.76 8.86 -0.06
CA SER A 86 11.34 8.41 -1.38
C SER A 86 10.55 7.09 -1.34
N CYS A 87 9.54 6.96 -2.22
CA CYS A 87 8.77 5.73 -2.40
C CYS A 87 9.68 4.50 -2.58
N VAL A 88 10.78 4.67 -3.31
CA VAL A 88 11.70 3.57 -3.66
C VAL A 88 12.64 3.16 -2.52
N GLU A 89 12.68 3.90 -1.41
CA GLU A 89 13.45 3.49 -0.23
C GLU A 89 12.74 2.39 0.55
N CYS A 90 11.40 2.40 0.56
CA CYS A 90 10.57 1.37 1.21
C CYS A 90 10.07 0.32 0.22
N HIS A 91 9.63 0.73 -0.97
CA HIS A 91 8.98 -0.19 -1.92
C HIS A 91 9.95 -0.88 -2.87
N MET A 92 11.17 -0.36 -3.03
CA MET A 92 12.22 -1.06 -3.77
C MET A 92 13.32 -1.51 -2.79
N SER A 93 14.13 -2.48 -3.20
CA SER A 93 15.24 -2.95 -2.35
C SER A 93 16.18 -1.80 -1.98
N LYS A 94 16.98 -2.00 -0.94
CA LYS A 94 18.22 -1.23 -0.76
C LYS A 94 19.05 -1.30 -2.04
N LYS A 95 19.81 -0.23 -2.29
CA LYS A 95 20.69 -0.18 -3.45
C LYS A 95 21.77 -1.23 -3.30
N ARG A 96 22.15 -1.84 -4.42
CA ARG A 96 23.20 -2.86 -4.50
C ARG A 96 23.91 -2.79 -5.83
N GLU A 97 25.19 -3.17 -5.82
CA GLU A 97 25.99 -3.27 -7.03
C GLU A 97 25.52 -4.45 -7.88
N ARG A 98 25.05 -4.17 -9.09
CA ARG A 98 24.71 -5.18 -10.09
C ARG A 98 25.06 -4.72 -11.49
N ARG A 99 25.26 -5.68 -12.38
CA ARG A 99 25.23 -5.41 -13.82
C ARG A 99 23.77 -5.23 -14.25
N VAL A 100 23.51 -4.18 -15.01
CA VAL A 100 22.14 -3.83 -15.46
C VAL A 100 21.76 -4.56 -16.74
N ALA A 101 22.75 -5.06 -17.48
CA ALA A 101 22.60 -5.97 -18.60
C ALA A 101 23.83 -6.89 -18.63
N ASP A 102 23.63 -8.20 -18.59
CA ASP A 102 24.73 -9.18 -18.62
C ASP A 102 25.13 -9.59 -20.04
N VAL A 103 24.51 -8.99 -21.06
CA VAL A 103 24.77 -9.34 -22.45
C VAL A 103 26.02 -8.60 -22.95
N PRO A 104 27.10 -9.31 -23.33
CA PRO A 104 28.29 -8.70 -23.86
C PRO A 104 28.01 -8.06 -25.22
N ILE A 105 28.49 -6.84 -25.41
CA ILE A 105 28.50 -6.15 -26.70
C ILE A 105 29.97 -6.03 -27.11
N LYS A 106 30.30 -6.29 -28.38
CA LYS A 106 31.69 -6.21 -28.86
C LYS A 106 32.30 -4.84 -28.52
N GLY A 107 33.40 -4.83 -27.78
CA GLY A 107 34.07 -3.60 -27.34
C GLY A 107 33.39 -2.87 -26.17
N TYR A 108 32.42 -3.48 -25.49
CA TYR A 108 31.76 -2.91 -24.33
C TYR A 108 31.58 -3.95 -23.22
N VAL A 109 32.23 -3.69 -22.08
CA VAL A 109 32.06 -4.47 -20.86
C VAL A 109 30.88 -3.87 -20.07
N PRO A 110 29.85 -4.66 -19.73
CA PRO A 110 28.76 -4.16 -18.91
C PRO A 110 29.25 -3.63 -17.57
N LYS A 111 28.92 -2.38 -17.31
CA LYS A 111 29.31 -1.70 -16.07
C LYS A 111 28.50 -2.23 -14.89
N ILE A 112 29.18 -2.43 -13.77
CA ILE A 112 28.54 -2.57 -12.47
C ILE A 112 27.98 -1.20 -12.09
N ARG A 113 26.74 -1.18 -11.60
CA ARG A 113 26.03 0.03 -11.20
C ARG A 113 25.34 -0.20 -9.88
N GLU A 114 25.21 0.87 -9.12
CA GLU A 114 24.38 0.89 -7.94
C GLU A 114 22.91 1.00 -8.35
N VAL A 115 22.15 -0.10 -8.19
CA VAL A 115 20.74 -0.20 -8.62
C VAL A 115 19.85 -0.77 -7.51
N ARG A 116 18.54 -0.61 -7.69
CA ARG A 116 17.51 -1.25 -6.86
C ARG A 116 16.81 -2.34 -7.65
N ASP A 117 16.23 -3.29 -6.92
CA ASP A 117 15.38 -4.31 -7.51
C ASP A 117 14.02 -3.75 -7.89
N HIS A 118 13.51 -4.20 -9.04
CA HIS A 118 12.18 -3.85 -9.55
C HIS A 118 11.09 -4.77 -8.98
N PHE A 119 11.21 -5.12 -7.69
CA PHE A 119 10.32 -6.07 -7.04
C PHE A 119 9.04 -5.42 -6.49
N PHE A 120 9.09 -4.11 -6.19
CA PHE A 120 7.94 -3.30 -5.74
C PHE A 120 7.15 -3.97 -4.60
N MET A 121 7.71 -3.94 -3.40
CA MET A 121 7.12 -4.57 -2.22
C MET A 121 5.77 -3.95 -1.89
N GLY A 122 4.77 -4.81 -1.73
CA GLY A 122 3.43 -4.52 -1.25
C GLY A 122 2.97 -5.64 -0.32
N ALA A 123 1.68 -5.68 -0.01
CA ALA A 123 1.11 -6.66 0.92
C ALA A 123 1.31 -8.14 0.53
N ARG A 124 1.58 -8.43 -0.75
CA ARG A 124 1.59 -9.81 -1.29
C ARG A 124 2.97 -10.44 -1.41
N ASN A 125 4.02 -9.64 -1.42
CA ASN A 125 5.33 -10.08 -1.87
C ASN A 125 6.46 -9.65 -0.94
N GLY A 126 6.19 -9.11 0.24
CA GLY A 126 7.26 -8.74 1.18
C GLY A 126 6.75 -8.53 2.60
N ASP A 127 7.66 -8.07 3.46
CA ASP A 127 7.44 -7.80 4.88
C ASP A 127 6.97 -6.36 5.14
N ILE A 128 6.46 -5.67 4.11
CA ILE A 128 6.16 -4.24 4.20
C ILE A 128 5.03 -3.94 5.19
N LEU A 129 4.10 -4.88 5.41
CA LEU A 129 2.99 -4.69 6.33
C LEU A 129 3.48 -4.57 7.78
N THR A 130 4.39 -5.45 8.20
CA THR A 130 4.94 -5.45 9.57
C THR A 130 5.85 -4.25 9.82
N LYS A 131 6.47 -3.71 8.76
CA LYS A 131 7.25 -2.46 8.81
C LYS A 131 6.38 -1.19 8.78
N ALA A 132 5.22 -1.25 8.11
CA ALA A 132 4.34 -0.10 7.93
C ALA A 132 3.53 0.22 9.20
N LEU A 133 3.17 -0.81 9.96
CA LEU A 133 2.31 -0.68 11.13
C LEU A 133 2.93 -1.38 12.32
N ASN A 134 3.34 -0.60 13.33
CA ASN A 134 3.76 -1.16 14.61
C ASN A 134 2.54 -1.34 15.51
N ILE A 135 2.50 -2.46 16.24
CA ILE A 135 1.43 -2.79 17.16
C ILE A 135 2.04 -2.95 18.56
N ASP A 136 1.45 -2.27 19.54
CA ASP A 136 1.78 -2.36 20.96
C ASP A 136 0.50 -2.72 21.72
N VAL A 137 0.56 -3.72 22.59
CA VAL A 137 -0.59 -4.22 23.36
C VAL A 137 -0.24 -4.11 24.84
N LYS A 138 -1.12 -3.48 25.61
CA LYS A 138 -0.94 -3.29 27.04
C LYS A 138 -2.24 -3.50 27.79
N GLU A 139 -2.14 -4.12 28.95
CA GLU A 139 -3.21 -4.14 29.92
C GLU A 139 -3.07 -2.94 30.88
N LYS A 140 -4.17 -2.24 31.15
CA LYS A 140 -4.21 -1.19 32.17
C LYS A 140 -5.63 -0.99 32.68
N ASN A 141 -5.81 -0.97 34.00
CA ASN A 141 -7.11 -0.70 34.64
C ASN A 141 -8.25 -1.59 34.09
N HIS A 142 -8.02 -2.90 33.98
CA HIS A 142 -8.98 -3.87 33.44
C HIS A 142 -9.38 -3.62 31.97
N LYS A 143 -8.57 -2.87 31.22
CA LYS A 143 -8.73 -2.66 29.79
C LYS A 143 -7.53 -3.16 29.05
N LEU A 144 -7.79 -3.73 27.88
CA LEU A 144 -6.78 -4.01 26.88
C LEU A 144 -6.66 -2.80 25.95
N ILE A 145 -5.44 -2.28 25.84
CA ILE A 145 -5.11 -1.13 25.00
C ILE A 145 -4.28 -1.63 23.82
N VAL A 146 -4.87 -1.63 22.63
CA VAL A 146 -4.19 -1.98 21.37
C VAL A 146 -3.84 -0.69 20.65
N THR A 147 -2.54 -0.41 20.55
CA THR A 147 -2.02 0.78 19.90
C THR A 147 -1.45 0.44 18.53
N LEU A 148 -1.97 1.09 17.51
CA LEU A 148 -1.48 1.04 16.14
C LEU A 148 -0.69 2.31 15.82
N GLN A 149 0.57 2.16 15.42
CA GLN A 149 1.41 3.26 14.98
C GLN A 149 1.72 3.09 13.50
N ASN A 150 1.14 3.97 12.68
CA ASN A 150 1.51 4.07 11.27
C ASN A 150 2.92 4.69 11.19
N ARG A 151 3.83 3.99 10.51
CA ARG A 151 5.22 4.44 10.24
C ARG A 151 5.39 5.01 8.83
N THR A 152 4.31 5.04 8.06
CA THR A 152 4.34 5.44 6.66
C THR A 152 3.88 6.89 6.49
N PRO A 153 4.39 7.58 5.45
CA PRO A 153 3.97 8.93 5.12
C PRO A 153 2.61 8.99 4.40
N HIS A 154 1.91 7.87 4.23
CA HIS A 154 0.57 7.81 3.65
C HIS A 154 -0.39 7.13 4.64
N ARG A 155 -1.68 7.00 4.31
CA ARG A 155 -2.58 6.28 5.19
C ARG A 155 -2.26 4.78 5.24
N VAL A 156 -2.69 4.10 6.29
CA VAL A 156 -2.69 2.64 6.37
C VAL A 156 -4.13 2.16 6.58
N PRO A 157 -4.69 1.41 5.61
CA PRO A 157 -4.14 1.12 4.27
C PRO A 157 -4.21 2.33 3.32
N THR A 158 -3.37 2.36 2.26
CA THR A 158 -3.48 3.32 1.15
C THR A 158 -3.71 2.60 -0.19
N GLY A 159 -3.90 3.36 -1.27
CA GLY A 159 -4.12 2.87 -2.62
C GLY A 159 -5.60 2.61 -2.87
N PHE A 160 -5.93 1.46 -3.47
CA PHE A 160 -7.31 1.09 -3.78
C PHE A 160 -8.20 1.18 -2.53
N ALA A 161 -9.30 1.93 -2.58
CA ALA A 161 -10.16 2.13 -1.42
C ALA A 161 -10.83 0.85 -0.83
N GLY A 162 -10.81 -0.28 -1.54
CA GLY A 162 -11.30 -1.56 -0.98
C GLY A 162 -10.35 -2.23 0.01
N ARG A 163 -9.15 -1.67 0.27
CA ARG A 163 -8.22 -2.22 1.27
C ARG A 163 -8.74 -2.05 2.69
N GLU A 164 -8.38 -2.98 3.56
CA GLU A 164 -8.82 -2.98 4.96
C GLU A 164 -7.69 -3.46 5.89
N VAL A 165 -7.54 -2.82 7.04
CA VAL A 165 -6.83 -3.39 8.19
C VAL A 165 -7.85 -3.76 9.25
N VAL A 166 -7.74 -4.95 9.79
CA VAL A 166 -8.65 -5.45 10.84
C VAL A 166 -7.84 -5.73 12.09
N VAL A 167 -8.36 -5.26 13.22
CA VAL A 167 -7.91 -5.64 14.56
C VAL A 167 -8.96 -6.55 15.15
N GLU A 168 -8.58 -7.77 15.49
CA GLU A 168 -9.42 -8.77 16.12
C GLU A 168 -8.86 -9.09 17.49
N ILE A 169 -9.69 -8.99 18.51
CA ILE A 169 -9.34 -9.24 19.91
C ILE A 169 -10.29 -10.30 20.42
N SER A 170 -9.76 -11.44 20.82
CA SER A 170 -10.52 -12.59 21.29
C SER A 170 -10.11 -12.92 22.72
N PHE A 171 -11.07 -12.96 23.65
CA PHE A 171 -10.87 -13.26 25.06
C PHE A 171 -11.30 -14.69 25.38
N TRP A 172 -10.52 -15.38 26.20
CA TRP A 172 -10.68 -16.80 26.46
C TRP A 172 -10.73 -17.11 27.96
N LYS A 173 -11.39 -18.22 28.29
CA LYS A 173 -11.36 -18.84 29.62
C LYS A 173 -11.25 -20.34 29.47
N ASP A 174 -10.22 -20.96 30.03
CA ASP A 174 -9.99 -22.41 29.92
C ASP A 174 -10.05 -22.88 28.46
N LYS A 175 -9.51 -22.08 27.52
CA LYS A 175 -9.54 -22.26 26.05
C LYS A 175 -10.91 -22.12 25.37
N ASN A 176 -11.96 -21.75 26.10
CA ASN A 176 -13.26 -21.42 25.52
C ASN A 176 -13.31 -19.94 25.14
N LEU A 177 -13.75 -19.63 23.92
CA LEU A 177 -13.92 -18.26 23.46
C LEU A 177 -15.08 -17.63 24.23
N MET A 178 -14.80 -16.60 25.01
CA MET A 178 -15.81 -15.90 25.82
C MET A 178 -16.36 -14.70 25.07
N GLN A 179 -15.50 -13.94 24.41
CA GLN A 179 -15.89 -12.75 23.66
C GLN A 179 -14.89 -12.48 22.54
N SER A 180 -15.36 -11.90 21.43
CA SER A 180 -14.49 -11.33 20.41
C SER A 180 -14.95 -9.93 20.02
N VAL A 181 -13.99 -9.05 19.77
CA VAL A 181 -14.20 -7.67 19.32
C VAL A 181 -13.40 -7.46 18.04
N THR A 182 -14.05 -6.92 17.01
CA THR A 182 -13.41 -6.61 15.73
C THR A 182 -13.52 -5.12 15.44
N LYS A 183 -12.41 -4.51 15.02
CA LYS A 183 -12.35 -3.15 14.48
C LYS A 183 -11.80 -3.18 13.06
N SER A 184 -12.53 -2.56 12.14
CA SER A 184 -12.17 -2.45 10.73
C SER A 184 -11.73 -1.03 10.40
N LEU A 185 -10.59 -0.91 9.71
CA LEU A 185 -9.98 0.33 9.25
C LEU A 185 -9.95 0.32 7.72
N THR A 186 -10.89 1.03 7.11
CA THR A 186 -11.15 1.02 5.67
C THR A 186 -11.86 2.31 5.23
N THR A 187 -12.28 2.35 3.98
CA THR A 187 -13.17 3.37 3.45
C THR A 187 -14.49 2.74 2.99
N LYS A 188 -15.59 3.48 3.14
CA LYS A 188 -16.93 3.04 2.75
C LYS A 188 -17.49 3.97 1.68
N TYR A 189 -17.98 3.39 0.59
CA TYR A 189 -18.57 4.11 -0.52
C TYR A 189 -20.01 3.69 -0.70
N LEU A 190 -20.87 4.65 -0.99
CA LEU A 190 -22.30 4.42 -1.19
C LEU A 190 -22.71 4.68 -2.63
N ASP A 191 -23.63 3.85 -3.14
CA ASP A 191 -24.33 4.09 -4.39
C ASP A 191 -25.49 5.08 -4.21
N GLU A 192 -26.19 5.42 -5.30
CA GLU A 192 -27.34 6.33 -5.28
C GLU A 192 -28.49 5.87 -4.36
N LYS A 193 -28.52 4.59 -3.99
CA LYS A 193 -29.54 4.02 -3.09
C LYS A 193 -29.03 3.93 -1.64
N GLY A 194 -27.88 4.53 -1.34
CA GLY A 194 -27.26 4.49 0.00
C GLY A 194 -26.69 3.12 0.38
N ARG A 195 -26.46 2.23 -0.60
CA ARG A 195 -25.92 0.88 -0.35
C ARG A 195 -24.42 0.87 -0.53
N VAL A 196 -23.72 0.06 0.27
CA VAL A 196 -22.28 -0.15 0.11
C VAL A 196 -21.97 -0.67 -1.29
N THR A 197 -21.03 -0.01 -1.96
CA THR A 197 -20.61 -0.35 -3.32
C THR A 197 -19.09 -0.23 -3.50
N VAL A 198 -18.59 -0.68 -4.66
CA VAL A 198 -17.18 -0.49 -5.02
C VAL A 198 -16.87 0.99 -5.23
N PRO A 199 -15.64 1.45 -4.89
CA PRO A 199 -15.27 2.86 -5.01
C PRO A 199 -15.54 3.47 -6.40
N TYR A 200 -15.32 2.71 -7.47
CA TYR A 200 -15.52 3.18 -8.85
C TYR A 200 -16.99 3.40 -9.24
N LEU A 201 -17.94 2.91 -8.46
CA LEU A 201 -19.39 3.08 -8.67
C LEU A 201 -20.05 3.93 -7.58
N GLY A 202 -19.31 4.32 -6.54
CA GLY A 202 -19.85 5.10 -5.44
C GLY A 202 -20.04 6.57 -5.80
N ILE A 203 -21.19 7.14 -5.48
CA ILE A 203 -21.44 8.57 -5.63
C ILE A 203 -20.97 9.38 -4.41
N GLU A 204 -20.61 8.67 -3.34
CA GLU A 204 -20.17 9.25 -2.08
C GLU A 204 -19.14 8.36 -1.40
N LYS A 205 -18.14 8.97 -0.75
CA LYS A 205 -17.27 8.34 0.26
C LYS A 205 -17.84 8.67 1.65
N ALA A 206 -18.68 7.79 2.17
CA ALA A 206 -19.39 7.99 3.43
C ALA A 206 -18.51 7.84 4.68
N GLU A 207 -17.41 7.07 4.59
CA GLU A 207 -16.49 6.88 5.72
C GLU A 207 -15.05 6.72 5.24
N ASP A 208 -14.12 7.30 5.99
CA ASP A 208 -12.69 7.01 5.94
C ASP A 208 -12.14 7.00 7.38
N ASN A 209 -11.96 5.81 7.93
CA ASN A 209 -11.45 5.63 9.29
C ASN A 209 -10.03 5.01 9.29
N ARG A 210 -9.34 5.06 8.14
CA ARG A 210 -7.97 4.55 8.00
C ARG A 210 -7.01 5.32 8.91
N ILE A 211 -5.84 4.75 9.17
CA ILE A 211 -4.85 5.39 10.03
C ILE A 211 -4.12 6.45 9.21
N MET A 212 -4.14 7.70 9.67
CA MET A 212 -3.51 8.85 9.04
C MET A 212 -1.99 8.70 8.95
N PRO A 213 -1.31 9.42 8.04
CA PRO A 213 0.14 9.41 7.94
C PRO A 213 0.80 9.66 9.31
N ASN A 214 1.76 8.81 9.68
CA ASN A 214 2.51 8.89 10.95
C ASN A 214 1.66 8.89 12.24
N GLU A 215 0.36 8.59 12.15
CA GLU A 215 -0.54 8.59 13.30
C GLU A 215 -0.26 7.45 14.27
N LYS A 216 -0.43 7.74 15.56
CA LYS A 216 -0.56 6.75 16.63
C LYS A 216 -2.00 6.74 17.13
N ARG A 217 -2.68 5.60 17.00
CA ARG A 217 -4.07 5.43 17.43
C ARG A 217 -4.20 4.28 18.41
N ALA A 218 -4.90 4.49 19.52
CA ALA A 218 -5.14 3.47 20.53
C ALA A 218 -6.63 3.07 20.55
N TYR A 219 -6.88 1.77 20.69
CA TYR A 219 -8.20 1.22 20.95
C TYR A 219 -8.22 0.62 22.34
N GLU A 220 -9.12 1.10 23.18
CA GLU A 220 -9.38 0.52 24.49
C GLU A 220 -10.55 -0.45 24.37
N VAL A 221 -10.36 -1.67 24.87
CA VAL A 221 -11.39 -2.70 24.95
C VAL A 221 -11.48 -3.17 26.38
N GLN A 222 -12.70 -3.21 26.92
CA GLN A 222 -12.92 -3.76 28.26
C GLN A 222 -12.61 -5.25 28.29
N ILE A 223 -11.88 -5.68 29.31
CA ILE A 223 -11.60 -7.09 29.54
C ILE A 223 -12.84 -7.71 30.19
N PRO A 224 -13.46 -8.74 29.58
CA PRO A 224 -14.62 -9.39 30.17
C PRO A 224 -14.26 -10.07 31.49
N GLN A 225 -15.18 -10.11 32.45
CA GLN A 225 -14.91 -10.76 33.73
C GLN A 225 -14.68 -12.27 33.57
N GLY A 226 -13.67 -12.78 34.28
CA GLY A 226 -13.41 -14.21 34.40
C GLY A 226 -12.69 -14.84 33.20
N VAL A 227 -12.16 -14.03 32.28
CA VAL A 227 -11.24 -14.48 31.23
C VAL A 227 -9.82 -14.58 31.79
N ASP A 228 -9.02 -15.49 31.27
CA ASP A 228 -7.63 -15.73 31.70
C ASP A 228 -6.60 -15.32 30.63
N SER A 229 -7.05 -15.05 29.40
CA SER A 229 -6.16 -14.74 28.30
C SER A 229 -6.87 -13.98 27.17
N ALA A 230 -6.08 -13.30 26.35
CA ALA A 230 -6.53 -12.65 25.13
C ALA A 230 -5.58 -12.90 23.95
N SER A 231 -6.16 -13.03 22.75
CA SER A 231 -5.45 -13.10 21.48
C SER A 231 -5.78 -11.88 20.65
N ILE A 232 -4.75 -11.16 20.20
CA ILE A 232 -4.84 -9.97 19.37
C ILE A 232 -4.25 -10.31 18.01
N ALA A 233 -5.09 -10.36 16.98
CA ALA A 233 -4.67 -10.54 15.59
C ALA A 233 -4.91 -9.25 14.81
N VAL A 234 -3.87 -8.76 14.14
CA VAL A 234 -3.99 -7.65 13.20
C VAL A 234 -3.61 -8.15 11.82
N TYR A 235 -4.52 -7.98 10.87
CA TYR A 235 -4.31 -8.44 9.50
C TYR A 235 -4.81 -7.43 8.48
N TYR A 236 -4.20 -7.48 7.30
CA TYR A 236 -4.55 -6.68 6.14
C TYR A 236 -5.36 -7.52 5.15
N ARG A 237 -6.38 -6.93 4.53
CA ARG A 237 -7.12 -7.53 3.42
C ARG A 237 -6.97 -6.69 2.16
N LEU A 238 -6.76 -7.38 1.05
CA LEU A 238 -6.74 -6.75 -0.26
C LEU A 238 -8.12 -6.24 -0.66
N VAL A 239 -9.17 -6.93 -0.26
CA VAL A 239 -10.56 -6.51 -0.49
C VAL A 239 -11.32 -6.74 0.80
N ASN A 240 -12.01 -5.74 1.32
CA ASN A 240 -12.83 -5.89 2.52
C ASN A 240 -13.99 -6.88 2.31
N LYS A 241 -14.56 -7.41 3.41
CA LYS A 241 -15.60 -8.46 3.33
C LYS A 241 -16.87 -8.02 2.61
N ASP A 242 -17.27 -6.75 2.71
CA ASP A 242 -18.45 -6.22 2.04
C ASP A 242 -18.29 -6.31 0.52
N LEU A 243 -17.12 -5.88 0.02
CA LEU A 243 -16.79 -5.92 -1.41
C LEU A 243 -16.55 -7.35 -1.90
N GLN A 244 -15.93 -8.22 -1.09
CA GLN A 244 -15.81 -9.64 -1.43
C GLN A 244 -17.19 -10.28 -1.68
N LYS A 245 -18.15 -10.01 -0.77
CA LYS A 245 -19.52 -10.50 -0.90
C LYS A 245 -20.22 -9.91 -2.12
N LEU A 246 -20.13 -8.59 -2.31
CA LEU A 246 -20.76 -7.88 -3.43
C LEU A 246 -20.27 -8.38 -4.79
N LEU A 247 -18.95 -8.58 -4.92
CA LEU A 247 -18.30 -9.00 -6.16
C LEU A 247 -18.17 -10.52 -6.30
N LYS A 248 -18.65 -11.29 -5.32
CA LYS A 248 -18.54 -12.75 -5.26
C LYS A 248 -17.09 -13.24 -5.44
N ILE A 249 -16.16 -12.59 -4.75
CA ILE A 249 -14.73 -12.95 -4.79
C ILE A 249 -14.51 -14.17 -3.91
N ASP A 250 -14.10 -15.27 -4.53
CA ASP A 250 -13.74 -16.54 -3.89
C ASP A 250 -12.24 -16.88 -4.02
N ASN A 251 -11.54 -16.20 -4.93
CA ASN A 251 -10.11 -16.39 -5.13
C ASN A 251 -9.31 -16.06 -3.86
N GLU A 252 -8.57 -17.05 -3.36
CA GLU A 252 -7.84 -17.00 -2.09
C GLU A 252 -6.89 -15.81 -1.99
N ILE A 253 -6.23 -15.41 -3.08
CA ILE A 253 -5.30 -14.27 -3.07
C ILE A 253 -6.03 -13.00 -2.61
N PHE A 254 -7.26 -12.80 -3.06
CA PHE A 254 -8.03 -11.59 -2.73
C PHE A 254 -8.88 -11.74 -1.46
N ALA A 255 -9.23 -12.98 -1.09
CA ALA A 255 -10.10 -13.27 0.04
C ALA A 255 -9.36 -13.47 1.37
N ARG A 256 -8.08 -13.89 1.34
CA ARG A 256 -7.32 -14.22 2.54
C ARG A 256 -6.92 -13.01 3.39
N ASN A 257 -6.66 -13.28 4.66
CA ASN A 257 -6.04 -12.33 5.58
C ASN A 257 -4.51 -12.38 5.42
N TYR A 258 -3.88 -11.22 5.28
CA TYR A 258 -2.43 -11.06 5.32
C TYR A 258 -2.04 -10.62 6.72
N GLU A 259 -1.53 -11.56 7.52
CA GLU A 259 -1.17 -11.30 8.91
C GLU A 259 -0.09 -10.21 9.01
N ILE A 260 -0.30 -9.26 9.93
CA ILE A 260 0.68 -8.25 10.33
C ILE A 260 1.30 -8.66 11.66
N VAL A 261 0.46 -9.01 12.63
CA VAL A 261 0.90 -9.53 13.92
C VAL A 261 -0.19 -10.42 14.51
N LYS A 262 0.23 -11.39 15.30
CA LYS A 262 -0.61 -12.10 16.26
C LYS A 262 0.11 -12.14 17.61
N VAL A 263 -0.58 -11.73 18.66
CA VAL A 263 -0.04 -11.67 20.03
C VAL A 263 -1.04 -12.34 20.95
N ASP A 264 -0.57 -13.28 21.76
CA ASP A 264 -1.34 -13.87 22.84
C ASP A 264 -0.79 -13.33 24.18
N ILE A 265 -1.69 -12.96 25.09
CA ILE A 265 -1.35 -12.45 26.42
C ILE A 265 -2.17 -13.18 27.48
N ASP A 266 -1.54 -13.41 28.63
CA ASP A 266 -2.22 -13.83 29.85
C ASP A 266 -2.76 -12.58 30.58
N LEU A 267 -3.93 -12.71 31.22
CA LEU A 267 -4.67 -11.62 31.87
C LEU A 267 -4.92 -11.88 33.36
#